data_AF-A0A957BKL2-F1
#
_entry.id   AF-A0A957BKL2-F1
#
_cell.length_a   1.000
_cell.length_b   1.000
_cell.length_c   1.000
_cell.angle_alpha   90.00
_cell.angle_beta   90.00
_cell.angle_gamma   90.00
#
_symmetry.space_group_name_H-M   'P 1'
#
loop_
_entity.id
_entity.type
_entity.pdbx_description
1 polymer ?
#
loop_
_entity_poly.entity_id
_entity_poly.type
_entity_poly.pdbx_seq_one_letter_code
_entity_poly.pdbx_strand_id
1 'polypeptide(L)'
;MMASLLFIRQFITNTLLKPVADLAGWLAPFLLLLLALTLPFELDAPLLAVGPLAVTNLELLLGLVLLAAIIVWWRERPFPLFPHRGVLLLLLAGGMFVGTAVLAPENNANALKASLRLLSGIALAFAIPILIRTAQQRTRLLLALLVAGLLVAAIGLAEVWLGREFGWLAPFRSGITVTGEYLRLTGPLDYANHAAMFIEATVPLLLVAGWLWWQKVAGKTAVLISIFLLLILLVQASFQTLSRASFVTIGAVAASIILLLTPKKPSRLRVQSIFKNKNSHPWLALLGVVGVLFLFNTVASDVFRLRFASEGDNGWYVASWQVPPQLTLAANEIRRVPITVTNAGALTWSSQRSQPINLGGRWIQVGSGLQLAEPRWPFAQPIVPGETAVLQIPLRAPSIPGNYTLVWDVVHEQITWFGEKSGVFATSAVRVLPSSNRSPFPEPETVAPAWAYSLPILDRSTLWRLAGQMVAERPFLGIGLDNFRLEYGRWLNADSWNQTIHTNNWYLEFLVGGGLLAAFPFFAWMGWEGLRAWSALRQPAAAPWLVAILASLLAFLIHGLLDFFLLFNSTGLLFWLLVGLWWQFCNEKTPQITQITQIFSLHSLWDSVSSLRNSVFRFLRKV
;
A
#
# COMPACT_ATOMS: atom_id res chain seq x y z
N MET A 1 16.71 47.18 33.50
CA MET A 1 17.02 46.07 32.57
C MET A 1 16.05 44.90 32.70
N MET A 2 15.87 44.29 33.88
CA MET A 2 14.95 43.15 34.08
C MET A 2 13.47 43.49 33.84
N ALA A 3 13.01 44.67 34.28
CA ALA A 3 11.66 45.17 34.01
C ALA A 3 11.41 45.46 32.52
N SER A 4 12.42 45.96 31.80
CA SER A 4 12.37 46.20 30.36
C SER A 4 12.28 44.90 29.56
N LEU A 5 13.02 43.86 29.99
CA LEU A 5 12.93 42.52 29.40
C LEU A 5 11.58 41.85 29.67
N LEU A 6 11.01 42.03 30.85
CA LEU A 6 9.66 41.57 31.19
C LEU A 6 8.60 42.28 30.35
N PHE A 7 8.70 43.60 30.18
CA PHE A 7 7.79 44.39 29.34
C PHE A 7 7.88 43.99 27.87
N ILE A 8 9.09 43.85 27.31
CA ILE A 8 9.30 43.37 25.94
C ILE A 8 8.72 41.97 25.75
N ARG A 9 8.96 41.06 26.71
CA ARG A 9 8.37 39.72 26.70
C ARG A 9 6.85 39.78 26.73
N GLN A 10 6.25 40.59 27.61
CA GLN A 10 4.80 40.72 27.73
C GLN A 10 4.17 41.34 26.48
N PHE A 11 4.81 42.36 25.89
CA PHE A 11 4.37 43.00 24.64
C PHE A 11 4.44 42.04 23.45
N ILE A 12 5.55 41.31 23.27
CA ILE A 12 5.68 40.30 22.22
C ILE A 12 4.64 39.19 22.40
N THR A 13 4.43 38.71 23.63
CA THR A 13 3.51 37.60 23.91
C THR A 13 2.04 38.00 23.73
N ASN A 14 1.64 39.17 24.24
CA ASN A 14 0.24 39.59 24.28
C ASN A 14 -0.22 40.39 23.05
N THR A 15 0.69 41.13 22.39
CA THR A 15 0.32 42.03 21.28
C THR A 15 0.63 41.42 19.91
N LEU A 16 1.77 40.74 19.75
CA LEU A 16 2.19 40.18 18.45
C LEU A 16 1.81 38.71 18.28
N LEU A 17 2.07 37.87 19.29
CA LEU A 17 1.89 36.41 19.17
C LEU A 17 0.46 35.94 19.44
N LYS A 18 -0.32 36.68 20.24
CA LYS A 18 -1.69 36.30 20.58
C LYS A 18 -2.63 36.29 19.37
N PRO A 19 -2.73 37.35 18.54
CA PRO A 19 -3.59 37.33 17.36
C PRO A 19 -3.22 36.21 16.38
N VAL A 20 -1.92 35.99 16.18
CA VAL A 20 -1.39 34.94 15.28
C VAL A 20 -1.78 33.55 15.75
N ALA A 21 -1.64 33.27 17.05
CA ALA A 21 -1.99 31.97 17.60
C ALA A 21 -3.52 31.75 17.72
N ASP A 22 -4.31 32.80 17.95
CA ASP A 22 -5.77 32.71 17.89
C ASP A 22 -6.22 32.40 16.45
N LEU A 23 -5.63 33.07 15.45
CA LEU A 23 -5.88 32.79 14.04
C LEU A 23 -5.45 31.37 13.65
N ALA A 24 -4.27 30.93 14.06
CA ALA A 24 -3.78 29.57 13.80
C ALA A 24 -4.69 28.51 14.42
N GLY A 25 -5.13 28.71 15.67
CA GLY A 25 -6.09 27.82 16.33
C GLY A 25 -7.46 27.79 15.65
N TRP A 26 -7.91 28.93 15.11
CA TRP A 26 -9.16 29.02 14.36
C TRP A 26 -9.06 28.36 12.97
N LEU A 27 -7.94 28.52 12.26
CA LEU A 27 -7.71 27.93 10.93
C LEU A 27 -7.42 26.41 10.97
N ALA A 28 -6.79 25.93 12.04
CA ALA A 28 -6.31 24.55 12.13
C ALA A 28 -7.36 23.46 11.83
N PRO A 29 -8.61 23.52 12.33
CA PRO A 29 -9.64 22.54 11.97
C PRO A 29 -9.95 22.54 10.46
N PHE A 30 -9.91 23.69 9.80
CA PHE A 30 -10.16 23.78 8.35
C PHE A 30 -9.00 23.19 7.55
N LEU A 31 -7.75 23.46 7.96
CA LEU A 31 -6.56 22.86 7.35
C LEU A 31 -6.57 21.34 7.47
N LEU A 32 -6.99 20.80 8.62
CA LEU A 32 -7.11 19.36 8.83
C LEU A 32 -8.23 18.73 7.99
N LEU A 33 -9.38 19.40 7.87
CA LEU A 33 -10.47 18.94 7.00
C LEU A 33 -10.06 18.95 5.53
N LEU A 34 -9.37 20.00 5.10
CA LEU A 34 -8.83 20.09 3.75
C LEU A 34 -7.84 18.94 3.52
N LEU A 35 -6.91 18.72 4.46
CA LEU A 35 -5.91 17.66 4.37
C LEU A 35 -6.57 16.30 4.20
N ALA A 36 -7.54 16.00 5.06
CA ALA A 36 -8.31 14.75 5.03
C ALA A 36 -9.04 14.53 3.69
N LEU A 37 -9.65 15.57 3.12
CA LEU A 37 -10.39 15.47 1.86
C LEU A 37 -9.47 15.34 0.64
N THR A 38 -8.29 15.95 0.69
CA THR A 38 -7.35 15.95 -0.43
C THR A 38 -6.38 14.77 -0.40
N LEU A 39 -6.34 13.96 0.67
CA LEU A 39 -5.40 12.83 0.76
C LEU A 39 -5.38 11.94 -0.50
N PRO A 40 -6.50 11.62 -1.16
CA PRO A 40 -6.45 10.79 -2.38
C PRO A 40 -6.00 11.53 -3.65
N PHE A 41 -5.84 12.85 -3.59
CA PHE A 41 -5.61 13.75 -4.72
C PHE A 41 -4.24 14.43 -4.58
N GLU A 42 -3.21 13.62 -4.38
CA GLU A 42 -1.82 14.07 -4.40
C GLU A 42 -1.39 14.38 -5.84
N LEU A 43 -0.74 15.51 -6.08
CA LEU A 43 -0.21 15.82 -7.41
C LEU A 43 1.03 14.98 -7.70
N ASP A 44 1.05 14.32 -8.85
CA ASP A 44 2.21 13.55 -9.33
C ASP A 44 3.40 14.49 -9.63
N ALA A 45 3.10 15.64 -10.24
CA ALA A 45 4.06 16.73 -10.41
C ALA A 45 4.15 17.59 -9.12
N PRO A 46 5.34 17.79 -8.54
CA PRO A 46 5.48 18.62 -7.35
C PRO A 46 5.21 20.10 -7.66
N LEU A 47 4.63 20.80 -6.68
CA LEU A 47 4.42 22.25 -6.73
C LEU A 47 5.74 23.03 -6.61
N LEU A 48 6.68 22.48 -5.84
CA LEU A 48 8.00 23.04 -5.63
C LEU A 48 9.03 21.91 -5.55
N ALA A 49 10.16 22.08 -6.23
CA ALA A 49 11.31 21.19 -6.12
C ALA A 49 12.52 21.97 -5.59
N VAL A 50 13.09 21.51 -4.47
CA VAL A 50 14.31 22.06 -3.87
C VAL A 50 15.33 20.91 -3.77
N GLY A 51 16.17 20.77 -4.80
CA GLY A 51 17.09 19.64 -4.92
C GLY A 51 16.32 18.30 -4.93
N PRO A 52 16.65 17.33 -4.06
CA PRO A 52 15.97 16.02 -4.00
C PRO A 52 14.59 16.07 -3.32
N LEU A 53 14.22 17.21 -2.72
CA LEU A 53 12.95 17.39 -2.02
C LEU A 53 11.89 17.90 -3.01
N ALA A 54 10.85 17.10 -3.17
CA ALA A 54 9.65 17.42 -3.91
C ALA A 54 8.56 17.78 -2.90
N VAL A 55 7.87 18.91 -3.11
CA VAL A 55 6.74 19.37 -2.30
C VAL A 55 5.50 19.36 -3.16
N THR A 56 4.64 18.39 -2.93
CA THR A 56 3.29 18.26 -3.49
C THR A 56 2.30 19.16 -2.75
N ASN A 57 1.05 19.20 -3.23
CA ASN A 57 -0.06 19.83 -2.51
C ASN A 57 -0.28 19.24 -1.10
N LEU A 58 -0.07 17.94 -0.90
CA LEU A 58 -0.21 17.30 0.40
C LEU A 58 0.91 17.71 1.36
N GLU A 59 2.16 17.74 0.91
CA GLU A 59 3.30 18.14 1.74
C GLU A 59 3.23 19.62 2.14
N LEU A 60 2.76 20.49 1.23
CA LEU A 60 2.50 21.89 1.53
C LEU A 60 1.43 22.03 2.64
N LEU A 61 0.31 21.33 2.49
CA LEU A 61 -0.79 21.40 3.44
C LEU A 61 -0.43 20.78 4.80
N LEU A 62 0.33 19.68 4.80
CA LEU A 62 0.95 19.12 5.99
C LEU A 62 1.84 20.16 6.69
N GLY A 63 2.70 20.86 5.94
CA GLY A 63 3.55 21.92 6.48
C GLY A 63 2.74 23.03 7.18
N LEU A 64 1.62 23.46 6.59
CA LEU A 64 0.72 24.45 7.20
C LEU A 64 0.06 23.93 8.49
N VAL A 65 -0.38 22.66 8.51
CA VAL A 65 -0.94 22.01 9.71
C VAL A 65 0.10 21.95 10.83
N LEU A 66 1.33 21.52 10.51
CA LEU A 66 2.41 21.42 11.48
C LEU A 66 2.81 22.80 12.02
N LEU A 67 2.90 23.81 11.15
CA LEU A 67 3.17 25.19 11.55
C LEU A 67 2.09 25.72 12.51
N ALA A 68 0.81 25.50 12.19
CA ALA A 68 -0.30 25.88 13.07
C ALA A 68 -0.19 25.17 14.43
N ALA A 69 0.14 23.88 14.46
CA ALA A 69 0.34 23.13 15.70
C ALA A 69 1.49 23.69 16.54
N ILE A 70 2.63 24.03 15.92
CA ILE A 70 3.77 24.63 16.61
C ILE A 70 3.39 25.97 17.23
N ILE A 71 2.71 26.84 16.48
CA ILE A 71 2.26 28.17 16.95
C ILE A 71 1.31 28.02 18.15
N VAL A 72 0.30 27.15 18.03
CA VAL A 72 -0.68 26.89 19.10
C VAL A 72 0.02 26.32 20.34
N TRP A 73 0.88 25.32 20.16
CA TRP A 73 1.59 24.68 21.26
C TRP A 73 2.53 25.64 21.99
N TRP A 74 3.30 26.43 21.25
CA TRP A 74 4.26 27.39 21.82
C TRP A 74 3.60 28.35 22.81
N ARG A 75 2.39 28.83 22.46
CA ARG A 75 1.62 29.77 23.27
C ARG A 75 0.87 29.09 24.41
N GLU A 76 0.07 28.09 24.11
CA GLU A 76 -0.88 27.55 25.10
C GLU A 76 -0.24 26.55 26.04
N ARG A 77 0.89 25.94 25.65
CA ARG A 77 1.55 24.85 26.38
C ARG A 77 0.53 23.83 26.92
N PRO A 78 -0.45 23.40 26.10
CA PRO A 78 -1.69 22.85 26.64
C PRO A 78 -1.47 21.52 27.38
N PHE A 79 -0.37 20.80 27.09
CA PHE A 79 -0.02 19.51 27.68
C PHE A 79 1.50 19.22 27.57
N PRO A 80 2.03 18.21 28.30
CA PRO A 80 3.31 17.61 27.91
C PRO A 80 3.19 17.05 26.48
N LEU A 81 4.19 17.32 25.64
CA LEU A 81 4.28 16.83 24.24
C LEU A 81 4.07 15.31 24.11
N PHE A 82 4.29 14.55 25.19
CA PHE A 82 4.25 13.09 25.21
C PHE A 82 2.92 12.58 25.78
N PRO A 83 1.98 12.07 24.95
CA PRO A 83 0.69 11.58 25.44
C PRO A 83 0.81 10.34 26.35
N HIS A 84 1.91 9.59 26.26
CA HIS A 84 2.27 8.48 27.16
C HIS A 84 3.73 8.05 26.93
N ARG A 85 4.25 7.18 27.81
CA ARG A 85 5.65 6.69 27.75
C ARG A 85 5.99 5.94 26.47
N GLY A 86 5.05 5.20 25.88
CA GLY A 86 5.25 4.49 24.60
C GLY A 86 5.71 5.40 23.44
N VAL A 87 5.41 6.70 23.49
CA VAL A 87 5.88 7.66 22.49
C VAL A 87 7.41 7.80 22.44
N LEU A 88 8.11 7.54 23.55
CA LEU A 88 9.57 7.53 23.55
C LEU A 88 10.13 6.45 22.61
N LEU A 89 9.46 5.30 22.50
CA LEU A 89 9.84 4.24 21.56
C LEU A 89 9.63 4.68 20.11
N LEU A 90 8.56 5.42 19.83
CA LEU A 90 8.28 5.96 18.49
C LEU A 90 9.31 7.01 18.08
N LEU A 91 9.66 7.93 18.99
CA LEU A 91 10.67 8.95 18.71
C LEU A 91 12.07 8.35 18.58
N LEU A 92 12.38 7.34 19.40
CA LEU A 92 13.59 6.53 19.26
C LEU A 92 13.61 5.87 17.88
N ALA A 93 12.52 5.22 17.47
CA ALA A 93 12.42 4.61 16.14
C ALA A 93 12.66 5.63 15.02
N GLY A 94 12.00 6.79 15.09
CA GLY A 94 12.17 7.86 14.10
C GLY A 94 13.62 8.36 14.01
N GLY A 95 14.27 8.58 15.16
CA GLY A 95 15.69 8.94 15.21
C GLY A 95 16.60 7.84 14.67
N MET A 96 16.30 6.57 14.99
CA MET A 96 17.07 5.43 14.50
C MET A 96 16.90 5.22 12.99
N PHE A 97 15.71 5.43 12.42
CA PHE A 97 15.51 5.37 10.96
C PHE A 97 16.29 6.46 10.22
N VAL A 98 16.45 7.65 10.81
CA VAL A 98 17.35 8.68 10.26
C VAL A 98 18.82 8.25 10.40
N GLY A 99 19.22 7.74 11.58
CA GLY A 99 20.57 7.25 11.81
C GLY A 99 20.97 6.14 10.85
N THR A 100 20.11 5.14 10.65
CA THR A 100 20.36 4.04 9.70
C THR A 100 20.31 4.50 8.25
N ALA A 101 19.49 5.49 7.90
CA ALA A 101 19.50 6.08 6.56
C ALA A 101 20.83 6.78 6.24
N VAL A 102 21.41 7.50 7.20
CA VAL A 102 22.75 8.11 7.04
C VAL A 102 23.83 7.04 6.91
N LEU A 103 23.69 5.93 7.63
CA LEU A 103 24.62 4.79 7.63
C LEU A 103 24.30 3.73 6.56
N ALA A 104 23.36 4.00 5.65
CA ALA A 104 23.02 3.08 4.58
C ALA A 104 24.26 2.82 3.69
N PRO A 105 24.46 1.58 3.19
CA PRO A 105 25.60 1.28 2.33
C PRO A 105 25.56 2.08 1.02
N GLU A 106 24.35 2.22 0.48
CA GLU A 106 24.06 2.90 -0.77
C GLU A 106 22.74 3.65 -0.66
N ASN A 107 22.47 4.54 -1.62
CA ASN A 107 21.20 5.24 -1.75
C ASN A 107 20.77 6.00 -0.46
N ASN A 108 21.73 6.54 0.30
CA ASN A 108 21.49 7.20 1.59
C ASN A 108 20.50 8.38 1.47
N ALA A 109 20.56 9.13 0.37
CA ALA A 109 19.63 10.24 0.13
C ALA A 109 18.18 9.75 -0.02
N ASN A 110 17.97 8.60 -0.68
CA ASN A 110 16.64 7.98 -0.80
C ASN A 110 16.14 7.52 0.57
N ALA A 111 16.99 6.81 1.32
CA ALA A 111 16.66 6.38 2.68
C ALA A 111 16.36 7.56 3.61
N LEU A 112 17.11 8.66 3.50
CA LEU A 112 16.88 9.85 4.30
C LEU A 112 15.54 10.49 3.95
N LYS A 113 15.20 10.61 2.67
CA LYS A 113 13.89 11.09 2.21
C LYS A 113 12.75 10.24 2.77
N ALA A 114 12.88 8.92 2.72
CA ALA A 114 11.92 7.96 3.29
C ALA A 114 11.76 8.13 4.81
N SER A 115 12.86 8.23 5.55
CA SER A 115 12.86 8.46 7.00
C SER A 115 12.28 9.81 7.39
N LEU A 116 12.55 10.88 6.62
CA LEU A 116 11.94 12.20 6.84
C LEU A 116 10.43 12.19 6.59
N ARG A 117 9.96 11.44 5.59
CA ARG A 117 8.53 11.24 5.35
C ARG A 117 7.87 10.54 6.54
N LEU A 118 8.49 9.48 7.07
CA LEU A 118 8.04 8.82 8.30
C LEU A 118 7.95 9.79 9.48
N LEU A 119 8.98 10.61 9.69
CA LEU A 119 9.01 11.63 10.75
C LEU A 119 7.92 12.70 10.57
N SER A 120 7.65 13.15 9.34
CA SER A 120 6.60 14.13 9.05
C SER A 120 5.21 13.59 9.42
N GLY A 121 4.97 12.30 9.17
CA GLY A 121 3.77 11.59 9.61
C GLY A 121 3.68 11.47 11.13
N ILE A 122 4.78 11.09 11.80
CA ILE A 122 4.84 11.08 13.27
C ILE A 122 4.49 12.46 13.83
N ALA A 123 5.07 13.53 13.27
CA ALA A 123 4.78 14.91 13.66
C ALA A 123 3.29 15.27 13.49
N LEU A 124 2.64 14.80 12.41
CA LEU A 124 1.20 14.97 12.22
C LEU A 124 0.41 14.32 13.35
N ALA A 125 0.76 13.10 13.77
CA ALA A 125 0.06 12.43 14.88
C ALA A 125 0.14 13.23 16.20
N PHE A 126 1.26 13.90 16.46
CA PHE A 126 1.39 14.82 17.61
C PHE A 126 0.61 16.13 17.43
N ALA A 127 0.49 16.63 16.20
CA ALA A 127 -0.27 17.84 15.92
C ALA A 127 -1.77 17.66 16.21
N ILE A 128 -2.33 16.46 16.02
CA ILE A 128 -3.78 16.23 16.15
C ILE A 128 -4.31 16.51 17.56
N PRO A 129 -3.76 15.97 18.66
CA PRO A 129 -4.20 16.32 20.01
C PRO A 129 -4.03 17.80 20.38
N ILE A 130 -3.10 18.51 19.72
CA ILE A 130 -2.87 19.96 19.94
C ILE A 130 -3.98 20.77 19.26
N LEU A 131 -4.37 20.37 18.05
CA LEU A 131 -5.27 21.13 17.19
C LEU A 131 -6.76 20.77 17.38
N ILE A 132 -7.07 19.52 17.74
CA ILE A 132 -8.45 19.04 17.91
C ILE A 132 -8.82 19.04 19.39
N ARG A 133 -9.69 19.98 19.78
CA ARG A 133 -10.07 20.22 21.19
C ARG A 133 -11.44 19.68 21.57
N THR A 134 -12.26 19.32 20.59
CA THR A 134 -13.65 18.92 20.83
C THR A 134 -14.02 17.63 20.09
N ALA A 135 -14.96 16.88 20.67
CA ALA A 135 -15.55 15.72 20.04
C ALA A 135 -16.22 16.05 18.69
N GLN A 136 -16.76 17.27 18.53
CA GLN A 136 -17.36 17.72 17.28
C GLN A 136 -16.30 17.91 16.17
N GLN A 137 -15.16 18.54 16.48
CA GLN A 137 -14.05 18.67 15.54
C GLN A 137 -13.51 17.29 15.12
N ARG A 138 -13.31 16.38 16.08
CA ARG A 138 -12.93 14.98 15.79
C ARG A 138 -13.93 14.31 14.84
N THR A 139 -15.22 14.43 15.14
CA THR A 139 -16.27 13.81 14.33
C THR A 139 -16.27 14.35 12.90
N ARG A 140 -16.12 15.68 12.72
CA ARG A 140 -16.01 16.29 11.39
C ARG A 140 -14.80 15.78 10.62
N LEU A 141 -13.65 15.63 11.28
CA LEU A 141 -12.44 15.09 10.65
C LEU A 141 -12.62 13.62 10.23
N LEU A 142 -13.22 12.78 11.07
CA LEU A 142 -13.55 11.39 10.72
C LEU A 142 -14.53 11.30 9.54
N LEU A 143 -15.54 12.18 9.49
CA LEU A 143 -16.47 12.25 8.37
C LEU A 143 -15.79 12.75 7.08
N ALA A 144 -14.83 13.67 7.17
CA ALA A 144 -14.04 14.10 6.02
C ALA A 144 -13.21 12.94 5.42
N LEU A 145 -12.57 12.13 6.27
CA LEU A 145 -11.86 10.92 5.83
C LEU A 145 -12.81 9.91 5.17
N LEU A 146 -14.01 9.71 5.75
CA LEU A 146 -15.04 8.87 5.15
C LEU A 146 -15.48 9.38 3.76
N VAL A 147 -15.71 10.68 3.62
CA VAL A 147 -16.06 11.28 2.32
C VAL A 147 -14.94 11.07 1.31
N ALA A 148 -13.67 11.25 1.69
CA ALA A 148 -12.53 10.96 0.83
C ALA A 148 -12.52 9.49 0.35
N GLY A 149 -12.76 8.52 1.24
CA GLY A 149 -12.86 7.10 0.87
C GLY A 149 -14.04 6.79 -0.06
N LEU A 150 -15.19 7.41 0.16
CA LEU A 150 -16.34 7.29 -0.74
C LEU A 150 -16.06 7.89 -2.12
N LEU A 151 -15.33 8.99 -2.21
CA LEU A 151 -14.90 9.57 -3.49
C LEU A 151 -13.95 8.63 -4.24
N VAL A 152 -12.96 8.07 -3.55
CA VAL A 152 -12.05 7.06 -4.15
C VAL A 152 -12.84 5.89 -4.73
N ALA A 153 -13.78 5.34 -3.96
CA ALA A 153 -14.60 4.22 -4.38
C ALA A 153 -15.52 4.58 -5.56
N ALA A 154 -16.20 5.74 -5.51
CA ALA A 154 -17.12 6.16 -6.55
C ALA A 154 -16.42 6.45 -7.88
N ILE A 155 -15.31 7.21 -7.85
CA ILE A 155 -14.50 7.51 -9.02
C ILE A 155 -13.94 6.21 -9.61
N GLY A 156 -13.30 5.39 -8.78
CA GLY A 156 -12.65 4.17 -9.23
C GLY A 156 -13.62 3.12 -9.77
N LEU A 157 -14.80 2.96 -9.18
CA LEU A 157 -15.85 2.07 -9.70
C LEU A 157 -16.38 2.57 -11.05
N ALA A 158 -16.49 3.88 -11.24
CA ALA A 158 -16.91 4.43 -12.51
C ALA A 158 -15.89 4.16 -13.63
N GLU A 159 -14.59 4.23 -13.34
CA GLU A 159 -13.53 3.86 -14.29
C GLU A 159 -13.56 2.39 -14.66
N VAL A 160 -13.68 1.50 -13.66
CA VAL A 160 -13.79 0.06 -13.87
C VAL A 160 -15.05 -0.28 -14.69
N TRP A 161 -16.19 0.34 -14.37
CA TRP A 161 -17.45 0.11 -15.08
C TRP A 161 -17.42 0.60 -16.53
N LEU A 162 -16.76 1.73 -16.80
CA LEU A 162 -16.62 2.29 -18.15
C LEU A 162 -15.47 1.66 -18.95
N GLY A 163 -14.60 0.86 -18.31
CA GLY A 163 -13.41 0.29 -18.94
C GLY A 163 -12.42 1.33 -19.45
N ARG A 164 -12.39 2.52 -18.85
CA ARG A 164 -11.52 3.63 -19.27
C ARG A 164 -11.14 4.53 -18.11
N GLU A 165 -10.00 5.17 -18.24
CA GLU A 165 -9.56 6.20 -17.29
C GLU A 165 -10.23 7.57 -17.54
N PHE A 166 -10.33 8.36 -16.48
CA PHE A 166 -10.73 9.76 -16.60
C PHE A 166 -9.52 10.68 -16.79
N GLY A 167 -9.46 11.38 -17.92
CA GLY A 167 -8.34 12.28 -18.24
C GLY A 167 -8.10 13.41 -17.22
N TRP A 168 -9.12 13.83 -16.46
CA TRP A 168 -8.94 14.84 -15.40
C TRP A 168 -8.17 14.32 -14.18
N LEU A 169 -7.96 13.00 -14.08
CA LEU A 169 -7.12 12.39 -13.04
C LEU A 169 -5.63 12.38 -13.37
N ALA A 170 -5.24 12.73 -14.60
CA ALA A 170 -3.83 12.76 -15.01
C ALA A 170 -2.89 13.60 -14.11
N PRO A 171 -3.34 14.71 -13.46
CA PRO A 171 -2.49 15.42 -12.52
C PRO A 171 -2.22 14.67 -11.21
N PHE A 172 -3.04 13.68 -10.85
CA PHE A 172 -3.01 13.01 -9.54
C PHE A 172 -2.39 11.62 -9.58
N ARG A 173 -2.23 11.05 -10.77
CA ARG A 173 -1.63 9.74 -10.94
C ARG A 173 -0.95 9.59 -12.29
N SER A 174 0.11 8.80 -12.31
CA SER A 174 0.88 8.51 -13.53
C SER A 174 0.17 7.57 -14.52
N GLY A 175 -0.81 6.80 -14.07
CA GLY A 175 -1.61 5.91 -14.91
C GLY A 175 -2.55 5.00 -14.11
N ILE A 176 -3.32 4.18 -14.82
CA ILE A 176 -4.15 3.13 -14.22
C ILE A 176 -3.35 1.87 -13.94
N THR A 177 -3.69 1.19 -12.84
CA THR A 177 -3.12 -0.12 -12.56
C THR A 177 -3.94 -1.23 -13.19
N VAL A 178 -3.27 -2.18 -13.83
CA VAL A 178 -3.88 -3.36 -14.44
C VAL A 178 -3.32 -4.65 -13.84
N THR A 179 -4.01 -5.76 -14.06
CA THR A 179 -3.48 -7.11 -13.86
C THR A 179 -3.85 -7.96 -15.06
N GLY A 180 -2.85 -8.40 -15.82
CA GLY A 180 -3.08 -8.81 -17.20
C GLY A 180 -3.83 -7.75 -18.02
N GLU A 181 -4.96 -8.13 -18.63
CA GLU A 181 -5.84 -7.22 -19.38
C GLU A 181 -6.83 -6.42 -18.50
N TYR A 182 -6.94 -6.76 -17.22
CA TYR A 182 -8.03 -6.27 -16.38
C TYR A 182 -7.67 -5.00 -15.64
N LEU A 183 -8.53 -3.99 -15.76
CA LEU A 183 -8.45 -2.75 -14.99
C LEU A 183 -8.69 -3.03 -13.51
N ARG A 184 -7.79 -2.53 -12.67
CA ARG A 184 -7.94 -2.55 -11.22
C ARG A 184 -8.45 -1.19 -10.76
N LEU A 185 -9.33 -1.18 -9.76
CA LEU A 185 -9.79 0.06 -9.16
C LEU A 185 -8.63 0.80 -8.49
N THR A 186 -8.29 1.97 -9.04
CA THR A 186 -7.25 2.86 -8.50
C THR A 186 -7.84 4.20 -8.03
N GLY A 187 -8.88 4.70 -8.72
CA GLY A 187 -9.44 6.02 -8.43
C GLY A 187 -8.36 7.10 -8.56
N PRO A 188 -8.37 8.17 -7.75
CA PRO A 188 -7.39 9.24 -7.88
C PRO A 188 -5.97 8.89 -7.39
N LEU A 189 -5.76 7.70 -6.82
CA LEU A 189 -4.44 7.27 -6.33
C LEU A 189 -3.59 6.65 -7.47
N ASP A 190 -2.29 6.49 -7.26
CA ASP A 190 -1.38 5.83 -8.21
C ASP A 190 -1.50 4.30 -8.25
N TYR A 191 -1.87 3.68 -7.13
CA TYR A 191 -1.84 2.21 -7.01
C TYR A 191 -3.15 1.67 -6.45
N ALA A 192 -3.69 0.62 -7.07
CA ALA A 192 -4.91 -0.03 -6.61
C ALA A 192 -4.78 -0.58 -5.17
N ASN A 193 -3.58 -0.98 -4.77
CA ASN A 193 -3.25 -1.36 -3.40
C ASN A 193 -3.46 -0.20 -2.41
N HIS A 194 -3.11 1.03 -2.79
CA HIS A 194 -3.33 2.20 -1.95
C HIS A 194 -4.81 2.56 -1.88
N ALA A 195 -5.51 2.47 -3.01
CA ALA A 195 -6.96 2.65 -3.05
C ALA A 195 -7.67 1.64 -2.14
N ALA A 196 -7.24 0.38 -2.16
CA ALA A 196 -7.76 -0.68 -1.31
C ALA A 196 -7.60 -0.33 0.17
N MET A 197 -6.39 -0.01 0.60
CA MET A 197 -6.12 0.38 1.98
C MET A 197 -6.94 1.62 2.40
N PHE A 198 -7.01 2.64 1.54
CA PHE A 198 -7.77 3.85 1.83
C PHE A 198 -9.27 3.56 2.04
N ILE A 199 -9.86 2.73 1.16
CA ILE A 199 -11.25 2.28 1.28
C ILE A 199 -11.44 1.45 2.55
N GLU A 200 -10.59 0.45 2.79
CA GLU A 200 -10.68 -0.44 3.95
C GLU A 200 -10.60 0.32 5.28
N ALA A 201 -9.76 1.36 5.35
CA ALA A 201 -9.65 2.22 6.53
C ALA A 201 -10.93 3.06 6.77
N THR A 202 -11.72 3.35 5.74
CA THR A 202 -12.94 4.17 5.87
C THR A 202 -14.20 3.34 6.09
N VAL A 203 -14.19 2.04 5.80
CA VAL A 203 -15.32 1.12 6.08
C VAL A 203 -15.75 1.13 7.57
N PRO A 204 -14.84 1.01 8.56
CA PRO A 204 -15.19 1.17 9.96
C PRO A 204 -15.86 2.51 10.30
N LEU A 205 -15.42 3.59 9.63
CA LEU A 205 -15.96 4.94 9.84
C LEU A 205 -17.40 5.02 9.30
N LEU A 206 -17.67 4.49 8.11
CA LEU A 206 -19.01 4.41 7.54
C LEU A 206 -19.94 3.60 8.43
N LEU A 207 -19.49 2.43 8.89
CA LEU A 207 -20.28 1.52 9.69
C LEU A 207 -20.75 2.20 10.99
N VAL A 208 -19.82 2.85 11.70
CA VAL A 208 -20.13 3.54 12.96
C VAL A 208 -20.93 4.83 12.73
N ALA A 209 -20.58 5.63 11.73
CA ALA A 209 -21.33 6.85 11.38
C ALA A 209 -22.79 6.52 11.04
N GLY A 210 -22.98 5.52 10.18
CA GLY A 210 -24.29 5.02 9.79
C GLY A 210 -25.08 4.49 10.97
N TRP A 211 -24.47 3.64 11.79
CA TRP A 211 -25.11 3.10 12.99
C TRP A 211 -25.61 4.20 13.94
N LEU A 212 -24.75 5.18 14.24
CA LEU A 212 -25.12 6.33 15.08
C LEU A 212 -26.23 7.17 14.46
N TRP A 213 -26.19 7.38 13.14
CA TRP A 213 -27.23 8.14 12.44
C TRP A 213 -28.57 7.40 12.46
N TRP A 214 -28.57 6.10 12.18
CA TRP A 214 -29.77 5.25 12.21
C TRP A 214 -30.42 5.26 13.59
N GLN A 215 -29.63 5.16 14.66
CA GLN A 215 -30.13 5.31 16.04
C GLN A 215 -30.73 6.70 16.29
N LYS A 216 -30.05 7.77 15.84
CA LYS A 216 -30.51 9.15 16.02
C LYS A 216 -31.85 9.42 15.32
N VAL A 217 -32.11 8.81 14.17
CA VAL A 217 -33.37 8.95 13.43
C VAL A 217 -34.42 7.90 13.81
N ALA A 218 -34.33 7.32 15.01
CA ALA A 218 -35.27 6.34 15.54
C ALA A 218 -35.47 5.11 14.65
N GLY A 219 -34.40 4.65 13.97
CA GLY A 219 -34.42 3.39 13.25
C GLY A 219 -35.05 3.43 11.86
N LYS A 220 -35.23 4.60 11.24
CA LYS A 220 -35.81 4.72 9.89
C LYS A 220 -35.15 3.79 8.87
N THR A 221 -35.96 2.97 8.21
CA THR A 221 -35.53 1.99 7.20
C THR A 221 -34.74 2.62 6.05
N ALA A 222 -35.14 3.81 5.59
CA ALA A 222 -34.45 4.51 4.50
C ALA A 222 -32.97 4.77 4.81
N VAL A 223 -32.65 5.18 6.06
CA VAL A 223 -31.26 5.41 6.47
C VAL A 223 -30.48 4.09 6.52
N LEU A 224 -31.09 3.01 7.01
CA LEU A 224 -30.47 1.69 7.02
C LEU A 224 -30.15 1.21 5.59
N ILE A 225 -31.08 1.40 4.65
CA ILE A 225 -30.88 1.07 3.23
C ILE A 225 -29.72 1.90 2.65
N SER A 226 -29.68 3.22 2.89
CA SER A 226 -28.57 4.05 2.42
C SER A 226 -27.22 3.57 2.95
N ILE A 227 -27.13 3.24 4.25
CA ILE A 227 -25.90 2.72 4.85
C ILE A 227 -25.51 1.38 4.21
N PHE A 228 -26.48 0.49 4.01
CA PHE A 228 -26.25 -0.80 3.40
C PHE A 228 -25.73 -0.67 1.96
N LEU A 229 -26.31 0.23 1.16
CA LEU A 229 -25.86 0.50 -0.20
C LEU A 229 -24.44 1.10 -0.23
N LEU A 230 -24.13 2.03 0.67
CA LEU A 230 -22.78 2.59 0.79
C LEU A 230 -21.76 1.55 1.25
N LEU A 231 -22.15 0.61 2.13
CA LEU A 231 -21.30 -0.50 2.54
C LEU A 231 -21.02 -1.46 1.37
N ILE A 232 -22.05 -1.80 0.59
CA ILE A 232 -21.87 -2.58 -0.64
C ILE A 232 -20.91 -1.85 -1.59
N LEU A 233 -21.09 -0.54 -1.78
CA LEU A 233 -20.22 0.27 -2.64
C LEU A 233 -18.76 0.20 -2.19
N LEU A 234 -18.47 0.44 -0.90
CA LEU A 234 -17.09 0.40 -0.40
C LEU A 234 -16.49 -1.01 -0.45
N VAL A 235 -17.23 -2.04 -0.05
CA VAL A 235 -16.71 -3.42 -0.06
C VAL A 235 -16.50 -3.91 -1.50
N GLN A 236 -17.43 -3.61 -2.40
CA GLN A 236 -17.27 -3.94 -3.82
C GLN A 236 -16.11 -3.17 -4.44
N ALA A 237 -15.96 -1.87 -4.15
CA ALA A 237 -14.81 -1.09 -4.61
C ALA A 237 -13.48 -1.69 -4.11
N SER A 238 -13.43 -2.08 -2.83
CA SER A 238 -12.27 -2.75 -2.23
C SER A 238 -11.93 -4.06 -2.96
N PHE A 239 -12.91 -4.88 -3.35
CA PHE A 239 -12.68 -6.09 -4.16
C PHE A 239 -12.27 -5.79 -5.60
N GLN A 240 -12.79 -4.73 -6.22
CA GLN A 240 -12.42 -4.31 -7.58
C GLN A 240 -11.00 -3.73 -7.67
N THR A 241 -10.35 -3.42 -6.55
CA THR A 241 -8.91 -3.13 -6.55
C THR A 241 -8.07 -4.36 -6.91
N LEU A 242 -8.65 -5.57 -6.81
CA LEU A 242 -7.96 -6.84 -7.01
C LEU A 242 -6.66 -6.97 -6.19
N SER A 243 -6.61 -6.26 -5.05
CA SER A 243 -5.57 -6.41 -4.04
C SER A 243 -5.80 -7.70 -3.27
N ARG A 244 -4.76 -8.51 -3.09
CA ARG A 244 -4.87 -9.75 -2.29
C ARG A 244 -5.19 -9.46 -0.83
N ALA A 245 -4.75 -8.30 -0.32
CA ALA A 245 -5.05 -7.87 1.04
C ALA A 245 -6.55 -7.58 1.22
N SER A 246 -7.19 -6.96 0.22
CA SER A 246 -8.60 -6.55 0.32
C SER A 246 -9.57 -7.73 0.45
N PHE A 247 -9.18 -8.91 -0.05
CA PHE A 247 -9.95 -10.15 0.11
C PHE A 247 -10.08 -10.60 1.56
N VAL A 248 -9.20 -10.15 2.46
CA VAL A 248 -9.13 -10.63 3.85
C VAL A 248 -9.35 -9.51 4.86
N THR A 249 -8.80 -8.31 4.63
CA THR A 249 -8.68 -7.26 5.65
C THR A 249 -10.02 -6.90 6.30
N ILE A 250 -11.06 -6.56 5.51
CA ILE A 250 -12.34 -6.09 6.06
C ILE A 250 -13.00 -7.17 6.92
N GLY A 251 -13.00 -8.42 6.43
CA GLY A 251 -13.54 -9.56 7.16
C GLY A 251 -12.77 -9.85 8.44
N ALA A 252 -11.44 -9.82 8.39
CA ALA A 252 -10.57 -10.05 9.54
C ALA A 252 -10.70 -8.94 10.60
N VAL A 253 -10.83 -7.67 10.18
CA VAL A 253 -11.13 -6.54 11.08
C VAL A 253 -12.49 -6.73 11.73
N ALA A 254 -13.54 -7.00 10.96
CA ALA A 254 -14.88 -7.20 11.49
C ALA A 254 -14.93 -8.35 12.52
N ALA A 255 -14.34 -9.50 12.20
CA ALA A 255 -14.24 -10.63 13.11
C ALA A 255 -13.46 -10.28 14.38
N SER A 256 -12.33 -9.57 14.25
CA SER A 256 -11.52 -9.14 15.39
C SER A 256 -12.30 -8.20 16.32
N ILE A 257 -13.01 -7.22 15.77
CA ILE A 257 -13.81 -6.28 16.58
C ILE A 257 -14.98 -6.99 17.27
N ILE A 258 -15.67 -7.91 16.59
CA ILE A 258 -16.70 -8.75 17.22
C ILE A 258 -16.13 -9.49 18.44
N LEU A 259 -14.95 -10.11 18.29
CA LEU A 259 -14.29 -10.85 19.36
C LEU A 259 -13.82 -9.97 20.52
N LEU A 260 -13.41 -8.72 20.23
CA LEU A 260 -12.92 -7.76 21.23
C LEU A 260 -14.05 -7.12 22.04
N LEU A 261 -15.17 -6.79 21.39
CA LEU A 261 -16.35 -6.21 22.05
C LEU A 261 -17.16 -7.26 22.82
N THR A 262 -16.96 -8.55 22.54
CA THR A 262 -17.67 -9.64 23.22
C THR A 262 -16.92 -10.08 24.49
N PRO A 263 -17.60 -10.17 25.65
CA PRO A 263 -16.99 -10.66 26.89
C PRO A 263 -16.36 -12.05 26.75
N LYS A 264 -15.24 -12.30 27.45
CA LYS A 264 -14.65 -13.65 27.53
C LYS A 264 -15.61 -14.58 28.27
N LYS A 265 -16.16 -15.56 27.57
CA LYS A 265 -16.98 -16.66 28.11
C LYS A 265 -16.52 -18.00 27.51
N PRO A 266 -16.88 -19.15 28.13
CA PRO A 266 -16.66 -20.48 27.54
C PRO A 266 -17.22 -20.56 26.11
N SER A 267 -16.62 -21.36 25.23
CA SER A 267 -16.90 -21.38 23.78
C SER A 267 -18.41 -21.46 23.44
N ARG A 268 -19.15 -22.38 24.07
CA ARG A 268 -20.61 -22.55 23.87
C ARG A 268 -21.42 -21.30 24.25
N LEU A 269 -21.05 -20.62 25.33
CA LEU A 269 -21.71 -19.40 25.80
C LEU A 269 -21.23 -18.14 25.06
N ARG A 270 -20.02 -18.20 24.48
CA ARG A 270 -19.40 -17.09 23.76
C ARG A 270 -20.16 -16.78 22.48
N VAL A 271 -20.50 -17.80 21.69
CA VAL A 271 -21.31 -17.63 20.47
C VAL A 271 -22.64 -16.96 20.78
N GLN A 272 -23.35 -17.42 21.81
CA GLN A 272 -24.60 -16.79 22.24
C GLN A 272 -24.40 -15.32 22.67
N SER A 273 -23.28 -15.01 23.34
CA SER A 273 -22.99 -13.64 23.75
C SER A 273 -22.66 -12.70 22.59
N ILE A 274 -22.08 -13.21 21.50
CA ILE A 274 -21.85 -12.45 20.27
C ILE A 274 -23.19 -11.95 19.73
N PHE A 275 -24.16 -12.85 19.52
CA PHE A 275 -25.46 -12.49 18.97
C PHE A 275 -26.32 -11.62 19.90
N LYS A 276 -26.13 -11.74 21.23
CA LYS A 276 -26.85 -10.92 22.22
C LYS A 276 -26.27 -9.52 22.41
N ASN A 277 -25.00 -9.29 22.07
CA ASN A 277 -24.34 -8.00 22.26
C ASN A 277 -24.72 -7.02 21.14
N LYS A 278 -25.55 -6.01 21.43
CA LYS A 278 -25.95 -5.00 20.43
C LYS A 278 -24.78 -4.25 19.78
N ASN A 279 -23.64 -4.12 20.47
CA ASN A 279 -22.46 -3.46 19.92
C ASN A 279 -21.74 -4.30 18.85
N SER A 280 -22.00 -5.62 18.77
CA SER A 280 -21.43 -6.50 17.74
C SER A 280 -22.25 -6.51 16.46
N HIS A 281 -23.53 -6.11 16.50
CA HIS A 281 -24.47 -6.25 15.39
C HIS A 281 -24.02 -5.55 14.10
N PRO A 282 -23.52 -4.29 14.13
CA PRO A 282 -23.03 -3.64 12.91
C PRO A 282 -21.89 -4.44 12.26
N TRP A 283 -20.99 -4.99 13.07
CA TRP A 283 -19.84 -5.75 12.60
C TRP A 283 -20.22 -7.13 12.06
N LEU A 284 -21.24 -7.77 12.65
CA LEU A 284 -21.82 -9.01 12.11
C LEU A 284 -22.47 -8.76 10.75
N ALA A 285 -23.19 -7.65 10.60
CA ALA A 285 -23.77 -7.25 9.32
C ALA A 285 -22.68 -7.00 8.26
N LEU A 286 -21.61 -6.28 8.63
CA LEU A 286 -20.45 -6.08 7.75
C LEU A 286 -19.81 -7.42 7.33
N LEU A 287 -19.59 -8.34 8.28
CA LEU A 287 -19.03 -9.66 7.98
C LEU A 287 -19.91 -10.46 7.02
N GLY A 288 -21.24 -10.36 7.17
CA GLY A 288 -22.21 -10.95 6.25
C GLY A 288 -22.13 -10.35 4.85
N VAL A 289 -22.07 -9.02 4.72
CA VAL A 289 -21.92 -8.31 3.44
C VAL A 289 -20.63 -8.73 2.72
N VAL A 290 -19.51 -8.78 3.45
CA VAL A 290 -18.23 -9.24 2.91
C VAL A 290 -18.34 -10.68 2.40
N GLY A 291 -18.93 -11.59 3.17
CA GLY A 291 -19.10 -12.98 2.76
C GLY A 291 -19.98 -13.14 1.51
N VAL A 292 -21.11 -12.43 1.43
CA VAL A 292 -22.01 -12.46 0.28
C VAL A 292 -21.32 -11.90 -0.97
N LEU A 293 -20.66 -10.75 -0.87
CA LEU A 293 -19.96 -10.15 -1.99
C LEU A 293 -18.75 -10.98 -2.43
N PHE A 294 -18.05 -11.63 -1.50
CA PHE A 294 -16.94 -12.52 -1.85
C PHE A 294 -17.44 -13.70 -2.66
N LEU A 295 -18.53 -14.35 -2.23
CA LEU A 295 -19.16 -15.44 -2.97
C LEU A 295 -19.67 -14.97 -4.34
N PHE A 296 -20.33 -13.82 -4.39
CA PHE A 296 -20.81 -13.22 -5.64
C PHE A 296 -19.66 -12.99 -6.63
N ASN A 297 -18.58 -12.32 -6.23
CA ASN A 297 -17.44 -12.07 -7.12
C ASN A 297 -16.72 -13.37 -7.52
N THR A 298 -16.64 -14.36 -6.62
CA THR A 298 -16.08 -15.68 -6.94
C THR A 298 -16.86 -16.37 -8.06
N VAL A 299 -18.20 -16.30 -8.04
CA VAL A 299 -19.04 -16.90 -9.09
C VAL A 299 -19.04 -16.05 -10.36
N ALA A 300 -19.18 -14.72 -10.21
CA ALA A 300 -19.45 -13.81 -11.33
C ALA A 300 -18.20 -13.31 -12.08
N SER A 301 -16.99 -13.45 -11.52
CA SER A 301 -15.78 -12.85 -12.08
C SER A 301 -14.61 -13.82 -12.18
N ASP A 302 -14.17 -14.08 -13.41
CA ASP A 302 -13.00 -14.93 -13.71
C ASP A 302 -11.72 -14.30 -13.15
N VAL A 303 -11.53 -12.98 -13.35
CA VAL A 303 -10.36 -12.27 -12.83
C VAL A 303 -10.30 -12.29 -11.30
N PHE A 304 -11.44 -12.23 -10.62
CA PHE A 304 -11.48 -12.35 -9.16
C PHE A 304 -10.98 -13.73 -8.71
N ARG A 305 -11.43 -14.81 -9.37
CA ARG A 305 -10.95 -16.18 -9.09
C ARG A 305 -9.45 -16.32 -9.37
N LEU A 306 -8.99 -15.81 -10.52
CA LEU A 306 -7.57 -15.85 -10.90
C LEU A 306 -6.70 -15.11 -9.88
N ARG A 307 -7.09 -13.90 -9.48
CA ARG A 307 -6.34 -13.08 -8.50
C ARG A 307 -6.37 -13.66 -7.08
N PHE A 308 -7.46 -14.31 -6.70
CA PHE A 308 -7.53 -15.01 -5.43
C PHE A 308 -6.60 -16.24 -5.41
N ALA A 309 -6.52 -16.96 -6.53
CA ALA A 309 -5.74 -18.20 -6.65
C ALA A 309 -4.23 -17.98 -6.89
N SER A 310 -3.78 -16.80 -7.34
CA SER A 310 -2.38 -16.54 -7.69
C SER A 310 -1.71 -15.44 -6.86
N GLU A 311 -0.37 -15.46 -6.78
CA GLU A 311 0.40 -14.37 -6.14
C GLU A 311 0.52 -13.14 -7.06
N GLY A 312 1.16 -13.31 -8.21
CA GLY A 312 1.19 -12.38 -9.33
C GLY A 312 0.33 -12.85 -10.51
N ASP A 313 0.48 -12.18 -11.66
CA ASP A 313 -0.12 -12.60 -12.93
C ASP A 313 0.84 -13.43 -13.79
N ASN A 314 2.11 -13.59 -13.41
CA ASN A 314 3.10 -14.38 -14.18
C ASN A 314 2.62 -15.80 -14.52
N GLY A 315 2.03 -16.49 -13.55
CA GLY A 315 1.47 -17.84 -13.72
C GLY A 315 0.27 -17.92 -14.67
N TRP A 316 -0.29 -16.79 -15.07
CA TRP A 316 -1.36 -16.75 -16.06
C TRP A 316 -0.83 -16.92 -17.49
N TYR A 317 0.43 -16.58 -17.70
CA TYR A 317 1.09 -16.42 -18.99
C TYR A 317 2.19 -17.47 -19.21
N VAL A 318 1.93 -18.74 -18.89
CA VAL A 318 2.91 -19.82 -19.02
C VAL A 318 2.56 -20.74 -20.18
N ALA A 319 3.54 -21.00 -21.04
CA ALA A 319 3.45 -21.96 -22.13
C ALA A 319 4.62 -22.95 -22.06
N SER A 320 4.37 -24.23 -22.37
CA SER A 320 5.44 -25.21 -22.57
C SER A 320 5.52 -25.64 -24.03
N TRP A 321 6.73 -25.89 -24.51
CA TRP A 321 7.01 -25.94 -25.93
C TRP A 321 7.73 -27.21 -26.35
N GLN A 322 7.42 -27.68 -27.55
CA GLN A 322 8.24 -28.61 -28.30
C GLN A 322 8.31 -28.10 -29.74
N VAL A 323 9.50 -27.61 -30.11
CA VAL A 323 9.80 -27.02 -31.42
C VAL A 323 11.05 -27.68 -32.03
N PRO A 324 11.21 -27.68 -33.36
CA PRO A 324 12.44 -28.16 -33.97
C PRO A 324 13.63 -27.30 -33.51
N PRO A 325 14.71 -27.90 -32.97
CA PRO A 325 15.84 -27.12 -32.45
C PRO A 325 16.65 -26.46 -33.58
N GLN A 326 16.59 -27.01 -34.80
CA GLN A 326 17.29 -26.50 -35.97
C GLN A 326 16.40 -26.53 -37.21
N LEU A 327 16.52 -25.51 -38.05
CA LEU A 327 15.83 -25.40 -39.34
C LEU A 327 16.79 -24.90 -40.42
N THR A 328 16.66 -25.43 -41.63
CA THR A 328 17.36 -24.93 -42.82
C THR A 328 16.33 -24.58 -43.89
N LEU A 329 16.25 -23.30 -44.26
CA LEU A 329 15.25 -22.75 -45.19
C LEU A 329 15.96 -21.99 -46.31
N ALA A 330 15.39 -21.94 -47.51
CA ALA A 330 15.81 -20.98 -48.52
C ALA A 330 15.20 -19.60 -48.23
N ALA A 331 15.87 -18.52 -48.66
CA ALA A 331 15.34 -17.17 -48.53
C ALA A 331 13.93 -17.05 -49.14
N ASN A 332 13.00 -16.43 -48.42
CA ASN A 332 11.56 -16.35 -48.74
C ASN A 332 10.79 -17.69 -48.84
N GLU A 333 11.41 -18.85 -48.53
CA GLU A 333 10.70 -20.13 -48.50
C GLU A 333 9.58 -20.09 -47.46
N ILE A 334 8.39 -20.58 -47.82
CA ILE A 334 7.31 -20.88 -46.87
C ILE A 334 7.33 -22.37 -46.60
N ARG A 335 7.64 -22.77 -45.37
CA ARG A 335 7.64 -24.18 -44.92
C ARG A 335 6.66 -24.38 -43.78
N ARG A 336 5.95 -25.51 -43.80
CA ARG A 336 5.14 -25.94 -42.64
C ARG A 336 6.05 -26.56 -41.58
N VAL A 337 6.14 -25.90 -40.43
CA VAL A 337 6.95 -26.32 -39.29
C VAL A 337 6.02 -26.90 -38.20
N PRO A 338 6.27 -28.13 -37.72
CA PRO A 338 5.49 -28.70 -36.64
C PRO A 338 5.86 -28.01 -35.32
N ILE A 339 4.86 -27.44 -34.64
CA ILE A 339 5.01 -26.80 -33.33
C ILE A 339 3.99 -27.43 -32.39
N THR A 340 4.44 -27.93 -31.26
CA THR A 340 3.56 -28.36 -30.16
C THR A 340 3.70 -27.37 -29.02
N VAL A 341 2.57 -26.83 -28.57
CA VAL A 341 2.51 -25.88 -27.45
C VAL A 341 1.40 -26.30 -26.50
N THR A 342 1.71 -26.33 -25.20
CA THR A 342 0.73 -26.63 -24.14
C THR A 342 0.48 -25.39 -23.30
N ASN A 343 -0.78 -25.14 -22.99
CA ASN A 343 -1.19 -24.11 -22.06
C ASN A 343 -0.90 -24.56 -20.62
N ALA A 344 0.23 -24.13 -20.10
CA ALA A 344 0.63 -24.39 -18.72
C ALA A 344 0.23 -23.24 -17.76
N GLY A 345 -0.46 -22.22 -18.28
CA GLY A 345 -0.93 -21.06 -17.56
C GLY A 345 -2.39 -21.19 -17.11
N ALA A 346 -2.93 -20.07 -16.62
CA ALA A 346 -4.29 -20.01 -16.08
C ALA A 346 -5.34 -19.41 -17.05
N LEU A 347 -4.90 -18.73 -18.12
CA LEU A 347 -5.79 -18.12 -19.11
C LEU A 347 -6.12 -19.09 -20.23
N THR A 348 -7.38 -19.14 -20.66
CA THR A 348 -7.75 -19.77 -21.92
C THR A 348 -7.24 -18.94 -23.09
N TRP A 349 -6.50 -19.55 -24.00
CA TRP A 349 -5.98 -18.87 -25.20
C TRP A 349 -7.04 -18.88 -26.28
N SER A 350 -7.35 -17.73 -26.87
CA SER A 350 -8.29 -17.65 -27.98
C SER A 350 -7.90 -16.53 -28.93
N SER A 351 -7.91 -16.81 -30.23
CA SER A 351 -7.67 -15.80 -31.25
C SER A 351 -8.93 -15.00 -31.62
N GLN A 352 -10.09 -15.31 -31.03
CA GLN A 352 -11.39 -14.70 -31.36
C GLN A 352 -11.84 -13.60 -30.38
N ARG A 353 -11.09 -13.36 -29.29
CA ARG A 353 -11.36 -12.28 -28.33
C ARG A 353 -10.93 -10.91 -28.86
N SER A 354 -11.38 -9.83 -28.22
CA SER A 354 -11.03 -8.45 -28.56
C SER A 354 -9.53 -8.16 -28.51
N GLN A 355 -8.82 -8.77 -27.56
CA GLN A 355 -7.35 -8.80 -27.48
C GLN A 355 -6.89 -10.25 -27.74
N PRO A 356 -6.70 -10.66 -29.00
CA PRO A 356 -6.38 -12.04 -29.36
C PRO A 356 -5.18 -12.59 -28.58
N ILE A 357 -5.25 -13.88 -28.22
CA ILE A 357 -4.07 -14.63 -27.81
C ILE A 357 -3.66 -15.50 -29.01
N ASN A 358 -2.46 -15.26 -29.53
CA ASN A 358 -1.95 -15.91 -30.74
C ASN A 358 -0.62 -16.62 -30.46
N LEU A 359 -0.24 -17.54 -31.34
CA LEU A 359 1.15 -17.95 -31.45
C LEU A 359 1.91 -16.87 -32.20
N GLY A 360 3.05 -16.44 -31.67
CA GLY A 360 3.95 -15.50 -32.32
C GLY A 360 5.33 -16.08 -32.58
N GLY A 361 6.05 -15.45 -33.51
CA GLY A 361 7.47 -15.71 -33.75
C GLY A 361 8.24 -14.40 -33.79
N ARG A 362 9.52 -14.41 -33.42
CA ARG A 362 10.44 -13.27 -33.58
C ARG A 362 11.75 -13.74 -34.18
N TRP A 363 12.14 -13.14 -35.31
CA TRP A 363 13.40 -13.44 -35.98
C TRP A 363 14.50 -12.51 -35.48
N ILE A 364 15.58 -13.07 -34.94
CA ILE A 364 16.75 -12.32 -34.47
C ILE A 364 17.96 -12.74 -35.30
N GLN A 365 18.60 -11.78 -35.97
CA GLN A 365 19.81 -12.03 -36.74
C GLN A 365 21.01 -12.26 -35.82
N VAL A 366 21.74 -13.35 -36.03
CA VAL A 366 22.93 -13.68 -35.24
C VAL A 366 24.07 -12.71 -35.58
N GLY A 367 24.76 -12.21 -34.56
CA GLY A 367 25.89 -11.28 -34.69
C GLY A 367 25.48 -9.82 -34.56
N SER A 368 24.47 -9.36 -35.31
CA SER A 368 23.94 -7.99 -35.19
C SER A 368 22.91 -7.83 -34.07
N GLY A 369 22.21 -8.90 -33.69
CA GLY A 369 21.11 -8.83 -32.73
C GLY A 369 19.89 -8.10 -33.29
N LEU A 370 19.81 -7.89 -34.61
CA LEU A 370 18.70 -7.17 -35.23
C LEU A 370 17.43 -8.03 -35.20
N GLN A 371 16.34 -7.50 -34.65
CA GLN A 371 15.01 -8.11 -34.75
C GLN A 371 14.38 -7.71 -36.10
N LEU A 372 13.83 -8.70 -36.82
CA LEU A 372 13.20 -8.50 -38.12
C LEU A 372 11.67 -8.52 -38.00
N ALA A 373 11.05 -9.65 -38.37
CA ALA A 373 9.60 -9.79 -38.41
C ALA A 373 9.05 -10.40 -37.11
N GLU A 374 7.83 -9.99 -36.75
CA GLU A 374 7.04 -10.61 -35.69
C GLU A 374 5.75 -11.27 -36.23
N PRO A 375 5.82 -12.41 -36.94
CA PRO A 375 4.62 -13.08 -37.42
C PRO A 375 3.67 -13.50 -36.28
N ARG A 376 2.37 -13.56 -36.61
CA ARG A 376 1.29 -14.07 -35.75
C ARG A 376 0.55 -15.20 -36.46
N TRP A 377 0.24 -16.26 -35.74
CA TRP A 377 -0.57 -17.38 -36.20
C TRP A 377 -1.72 -17.64 -35.21
N PRO A 378 -2.99 -17.57 -35.66
CA PRO A 378 -4.13 -17.78 -34.79
C PRO A 378 -4.29 -19.26 -34.42
N PHE A 379 -4.82 -19.51 -33.22
CA PHE A 379 -5.28 -20.83 -32.82
C PHE A 379 -6.64 -21.12 -33.46
N ALA A 380 -6.80 -22.32 -34.01
CA ALA A 380 -8.05 -22.72 -34.67
C ALA A 380 -9.23 -22.86 -33.70
N GLN A 381 -8.94 -23.32 -32.48
CA GLN A 381 -9.90 -23.45 -31.37
C GLN A 381 -9.28 -22.84 -30.11
N PRO A 382 -10.10 -22.39 -29.14
CA PRO A 382 -9.60 -21.95 -27.85
C PRO A 382 -8.82 -23.07 -27.14
N ILE A 383 -7.66 -22.76 -26.57
CA ILE A 383 -6.81 -23.71 -25.83
C ILE A 383 -6.97 -23.44 -24.33
N VAL A 384 -7.67 -24.33 -23.62
CA VAL A 384 -7.91 -24.16 -22.18
C VAL A 384 -6.67 -24.53 -21.35
N PRO A 385 -6.57 -24.11 -20.07
CA PRO A 385 -5.49 -24.54 -19.18
C PRO A 385 -5.30 -26.06 -19.17
N GLY A 386 -4.07 -26.51 -19.36
CA GLY A 386 -3.66 -27.92 -19.46
C GLY A 386 -3.75 -28.55 -20.84
N GLU A 387 -4.35 -27.88 -21.83
CA GLU A 387 -4.53 -28.40 -23.18
C GLU A 387 -3.31 -28.18 -24.08
N THR A 388 -3.06 -29.11 -24.99
CA THR A 388 -1.97 -29.07 -25.97
C THR A 388 -2.49 -28.85 -27.38
N ALA A 389 -1.94 -27.84 -28.07
CA ALA A 389 -2.15 -27.61 -29.49
C ALA A 389 -0.96 -28.14 -30.31
N VAL A 390 -1.25 -28.93 -31.34
CA VAL A 390 -0.26 -29.37 -32.34
C VAL A 390 -0.55 -28.62 -33.65
N LEU A 391 0.39 -27.78 -34.06
CA LEU A 391 0.24 -26.81 -35.12
C LEU A 391 1.21 -27.09 -36.27
N GLN A 392 0.76 -26.84 -37.50
CA GLN A 392 1.60 -26.87 -38.70
C GLN A 392 1.77 -25.45 -39.22
N ILE A 393 2.79 -24.75 -38.71
CA ILE A 393 2.95 -23.31 -38.90
C ILE A 393 3.54 -23.02 -40.28
N PRO A 394 2.85 -22.26 -41.17
CA PRO A 394 3.42 -21.81 -42.43
C PRO A 394 4.42 -20.68 -42.15
N LEU A 395 5.66 -21.07 -41.87
CA LEU A 395 6.76 -20.17 -41.54
C LEU A 395 7.40 -19.66 -42.83
N ARG A 396 7.41 -18.34 -43.02
CA ARG A 396 8.16 -17.69 -44.10
C ARG A 396 9.56 -17.30 -43.61
N ALA A 397 10.60 -17.76 -44.31
CA ALA A 397 11.97 -17.39 -44.01
C ALA A 397 12.28 -15.93 -44.39
N PRO A 398 13.20 -15.24 -43.67
CA PRO A 398 13.75 -13.95 -44.08
C PRO A 398 14.26 -13.94 -45.53
N SER A 399 14.26 -12.76 -46.15
CA SER A 399 14.76 -12.57 -47.53
C SER A 399 16.28 -12.57 -47.61
N ILE A 400 16.96 -12.17 -46.53
CA ILE A 400 18.43 -12.09 -46.45
C ILE A 400 18.96 -13.44 -45.96
N PRO A 401 19.86 -14.10 -46.72
CA PRO A 401 20.54 -15.31 -46.25
C PRO A 401 21.42 -15.03 -45.04
N GLY A 402 21.49 -15.99 -44.11
CA GLY A 402 22.24 -15.82 -42.87
C GLY A 402 21.82 -16.77 -41.77
N ASN A 403 22.40 -16.58 -40.59
CA ASN A 403 22.04 -17.31 -39.39
C ASN A 403 21.09 -16.45 -38.54
N TYR A 404 20.03 -17.09 -38.07
CA TYR A 404 19.00 -16.46 -37.27
C TYR A 404 18.65 -17.33 -36.07
N THR A 405 18.22 -16.69 -34.99
CA THR A 405 17.47 -17.32 -33.91
C THR A 405 16.00 -16.99 -34.10
N LEU A 406 15.16 -18.01 -34.19
CA LEU A 406 13.71 -17.85 -34.19
C LEU A 406 13.18 -18.12 -32.78
N VAL A 407 12.63 -17.09 -32.15
CA VAL A 407 11.98 -17.19 -30.85
C VAL A 407 10.49 -17.48 -31.06
N TRP A 408 9.99 -18.57 -30.48
CA TRP A 408 8.59 -18.94 -30.43
C TRP A 408 8.01 -18.56 -29.09
N ASP A 409 6.88 -17.85 -29.11
CA ASP A 409 6.24 -17.39 -27.88
C ASP A 409 4.73 -17.24 -28.11
N VAL A 410 3.93 -17.28 -27.06
CA VAL A 410 2.51 -16.92 -27.11
C VAL A 410 2.42 -15.42 -26.82
N VAL A 411 1.53 -14.73 -27.51
CA VAL A 411 1.32 -13.30 -27.34
C VAL A 411 -0.12 -13.02 -27.02
N HIS A 412 -0.36 -12.25 -25.96
CA HIS A 412 -1.63 -11.61 -25.71
C HIS A 412 -1.55 -10.21 -26.32
N GLU A 413 -2.18 -10.03 -27.47
CA GLU A 413 -2.04 -8.81 -28.27
C GLU A 413 -2.36 -7.55 -27.44
N GLN A 414 -1.54 -6.52 -27.57
CA GLN A 414 -1.62 -5.25 -26.83
C GLN A 414 -1.41 -5.35 -25.30
N ILE A 415 -1.19 -6.56 -24.77
CA ILE A 415 -0.99 -6.79 -23.33
C ILE A 415 0.45 -7.19 -23.05
N THR A 416 0.90 -8.36 -23.53
CA THR A 416 2.24 -8.87 -23.22
C THR A 416 2.57 -10.11 -24.05
N TRP A 417 3.86 -10.34 -24.29
CA TRP A 417 4.38 -11.66 -24.65
C TRP A 417 4.38 -12.57 -23.40
N PHE A 418 4.03 -13.83 -23.55
CA PHE A 418 3.98 -14.76 -22.40
C PHE A 418 5.36 -14.91 -21.76
N GLY A 419 6.40 -14.94 -22.59
CA GLY A 419 7.77 -14.90 -22.13
C GLY A 419 8.06 -13.70 -21.23
N GLU A 420 7.57 -12.48 -21.51
CA GLU A 420 7.83 -11.27 -20.67
C GLU A 420 7.38 -11.46 -19.22
N LYS A 421 6.30 -12.22 -19.02
CA LYS A 421 5.71 -12.48 -17.71
C LYS A 421 6.29 -13.72 -17.04
N SER A 422 6.51 -14.78 -17.79
CA SER A 422 6.91 -16.08 -17.24
C SER A 422 8.42 -16.37 -17.31
N GLY A 423 9.15 -15.67 -18.18
CA GLY A 423 10.51 -16.02 -18.58
C GLY A 423 10.61 -17.25 -19.47
N VAL A 424 9.48 -17.82 -19.93
CA VAL A 424 9.44 -19.10 -20.66
C VAL A 424 9.04 -18.89 -22.12
N PHE A 425 9.93 -19.27 -23.03
CA PHE A 425 9.75 -19.25 -24.49
C PHE A 425 10.63 -20.33 -25.13
N ALA A 426 10.42 -20.64 -26.40
CA ALA A 426 11.25 -21.61 -27.13
C ALA A 426 12.08 -20.94 -28.23
N THR A 427 13.18 -21.58 -28.63
CA THR A 427 14.04 -21.09 -29.71
C THR A 427 14.40 -22.19 -30.70
N SER A 428 14.55 -21.79 -31.97
CA SER A 428 15.10 -22.61 -33.04
C SER A 428 16.28 -21.88 -33.67
N ALA A 429 17.40 -22.58 -33.86
CA ALA A 429 18.49 -22.07 -34.68
C ALA A 429 18.15 -22.25 -36.17
N VAL A 430 18.13 -21.18 -36.94
CA VAL A 430 17.71 -21.21 -38.34
C VAL A 430 18.82 -20.74 -39.26
N ARG A 431 19.16 -21.57 -40.24
CA ARG A 431 20.06 -21.21 -41.35
C ARG A 431 19.25 -20.91 -42.60
N VAL A 432 19.31 -19.66 -43.06
CA VAL A 432 18.67 -19.22 -44.30
C VAL A 432 19.68 -19.24 -45.43
N LEU A 433 19.42 -20.06 -46.44
CA LEU A 433 20.26 -20.20 -47.63
C LEU A 433 19.82 -19.23 -48.74
N PRO A 434 20.72 -18.85 -49.66
CA PRO A 434 20.34 -18.08 -50.85
C PRO A 434 19.24 -18.77 -51.66
N SER A 435 18.27 -18.01 -52.17
CA SER A 435 17.27 -18.52 -53.11
C SER A 435 17.64 -18.15 -54.55
N SER A 436 17.25 -18.99 -55.51
CA SER A 436 17.37 -18.68 -56.94
C SER A 436 16.30 -17.71 -57.44
N ASN A 437 15.32 -17.34 -56.60
CA ASN A 437 14.14 -16.59 -56.98
C ASN A 437 14.28 -15.10 -56.55
N ARG A 438 14.59 -14.21 -57.50
CA ARG A 438 14.86 -12.77 -57.26
C ARG A 438 13.61 -11.89 -57.26
N SER A 439 12.48 -12.35 -56.73
CA SER A 439 11.33 -11.44 -56.57
C SER A 439 11.65 -10.39 -55.49
N PRO A 440 11.52 -9.09 -55.79
CA PRO A 440 11.68 -8.05 -54.77
C PRO A 440 10.50 -8.16 -53.81
N PHE A 441 10.79 -8.53 -52.56
CA PHE A 441 9.81 -8.50 -51.49
C PHE A 441 10.15 -7.34 -50.55
N PRO A 442 9.14 -6.63 -50.03
CA PRO A 442 9.37 -5.60 -49.03
C PRO A 442 10.10 -6.23 -47.84
N GLU A 443 11.18 -5.58 -47.41
CA GLU A 443 11.90 -5.96 -46.20
C GLU A 443 10.92 -5.88 -45.02
N PRO A 444 10.94 -6.85 -44.08
CA PRO A 444 10.22 -6.65 -42.83
C PRO A 444 10.72 -5.35 -42.20
N GLU A 445 9.79 -4.46 -41.84
CA GLU A 445 10.12 -3.20 -41.17
C GLU A 445 11.07 -3.46 -40.00
N THR A 446 12.18 -2.73 -39.96
CA THR A 446 13.18 -2.84 -38.90
C THR A 446 12.56 -2.39 -37.57
N VAL A 447 12.16 -3.34 -36.72
CA VAL A 447 11.61 -3.05 -35.40
C VAL A 447 12.74 -3.10 -34.37
N ALA A 448 13.32 -1.93 -34.08
CA ALA A 448 14.13 -1.64 -32.89
C ALA A 448 15.34 -2.58 -32.61
N PRO A 449 16.27 -2.21 -31.70
CA PRO A 449 17.22 -3.19 -31.15
C PRO A 449 16.48 -4.38 -30.53
N ALA A 450 17.11 -5.57 -30.54
CA ALA A 450 16.57 -6.76 -29.89
C ALA A 450 16.05 -6.43 -28.49
N TRP A 451 14.84 -6.89 -28.22
CA TRP A 451 14.20 -6.75 -26.93
C TRP A 451 15.12 -7.22 -25.80
N ALA A 452 15.37 -6.35 -24.82
CA ALA A 452 16.00 -6.72 -23.57
C ALA A 452 14.92 -7.24 -22.63
N TYR A 453 14.98 -8.54 -22.32
CA TYR A 453 14.20 -9.11 -21.23
C TYR A 453 14.53 -8.36 -19.93
N SER A 454 13.59 -7.56 -19.44
CA SER A 454 13.62 -7.13 -18.04
C SER A 454 13.13 -8.29 -17.17
N LEU A 455 13.66 -8.39 -15.94
CA LEU A 455 13.16 -9.40 -15.01
C LEU A 455 11.63 -9.29 -14.88
N PRO A 456 10.89 -10.40 -14.96
CA PRO A 456 9.46 -10.38 -14.70
C PRO A 456 9.20 -9.85 -13.29
N ILE A 457 8.04 -9.22 -13.08
CA ILE A 457 7.64 -8.74 -11.75
C ILE A 457 7.61 -9.93 -10.81
N LEU A 458 8.47 -9.92 -9.79
CA LEU A 458 8.67 -11.07 -8.94
C LEU A 458 7.46 -11.35 -8.04
N ASP A 459 7.19 -12.64 -7.83
CA ASP A 459 6.21 -13.06 -6.83
C ASP A 459 6.66 -12.66 -5.42
N ARG A 460 5.68 -12.43 -4.54
CA ARG A 460 5.92 -11.98 -3.16
C ARG A 460 6.77 -12.98 -2.38
N SER A 461 6.56 -14.27 -2.58
CA SER A 461 7.38 -15.31 -1.95
C SER A 461 8.88 -15.17 -2.28
N THR A 462 9.22 -14.76 -3.51
CA THR A 462 10.59 -14.44 -3.93
C THR A 462 11.07 -13.14 -3.28
N LEU A 463 10.27 -12.07 -3.32
CA LEU A 463 10.61 -10.79 -2.70
C LEU A 463 10.86 -10.92 -1.19
N TRP A 464 10.05 -11.70 -0.49
CA TRP A 464 10.18 -11.94 0.95
C TRP A 464 11.42 -12.77 1.29
N ARG A 465 11.79 -13.71 0.41
CA ARG A 465 13.04 -14.47 0.57
C ARG A 465 14.25 -13.55 0.42
N LEU A 466 14.27 -12.69 -0.59
CA LEU A 466 15.32 -11.68 -0.80
C LEU A 466 15.39 -10.72 0.38
N ALA A 467 14.24 -10.24 0.86
CA ALA A 467 14.16 -9.39 2.05
C ALA A 467 14.78 -10.08 3.29
N GLY A 468 14.45 -11.37 3.50
CA GLY A 468 15.04 -12.16 4.58
C GLY A 468 16.56 -12.31 4.47
N GLN A 469 17.09 -12.48 3.26
CA GLN A 469 18.54 -12.53 3.01
C GLN A 469 19.21 -11.18 3.31
N MET A 470 18.63 -10.06 2.87
CA MET A 470 19.13 -8.72 3.18
C MET A 470 19.11 -8.43 4.69
N VAL A 471 18.05 -8.84 5.39
CA VAL A 471 17.97 -8.73 6.86
C VAL A 471 19.04 -9.59 7.53
N ALA A 472 19.32 -10.79 7.03
CA ALA A 472 20.36 -11.65 7.58
C ALA A 472 21.78 -11.07 7.38
N GLU A 473 22.03 -10.38 6.27
CA GLU A 473 23.33 -9.74 6.01
C GLU A 473 23.55 -8.48 6.87
N ARG A 474 22.51 -7.64 7.05
CA ARG A 474 22.61 -6.39 7.84
C ARG A 474 21.54 -6.30 8.94
N PRO A 475 21.55 -7.21 9.93
CA PRO A 475 20.44 -7.38 10.87
C PRO A 475 20.17 -6.18 11.76
N PHE A 476 21.19 -5.39 12.11
CA PHE A 476 21.02 -4.26 13.02
C PHE A 476 20.73 -2.95 12.32
N LEU A 477 21.45 -2.63 11.24
CA LEU A 477 21.37 -1.33 10.57
C LEU A 477 20.46 -1.32 9.35
N GLY A 478 20.18 -2.48 8.74
CA GLY A 478 19.50 -2.55 7.45
C GLY A 478 20.30 -1.91 6.32
N ILE A 479 19.60 -1.65 5.21
CA ILE A 479 20.14 -1.03 3.98
C ILE A 479 19.62 0.39 3.73
N GLY A 480 18.90 0.98 4.69
CA GLY A 480 18.17 2.24 4.53
C GLY A 480 16.71 2.00 4.12
N LEU A 481 15.78 2.68 4.80
CA LEU A 481 14.35 2.58 4.51
C LEU A 481 14.08 2.89 3.03
N ASP A 482 13.15 2.18 2.40
CA ASP A 482 12.78 2.34 0.99
C ASP A 482 13.84 1.82 -0.03
N ASN A 483 15.06 1.48 0.38
CA ASN A 483 16.12 1.06 -0.56
C ASN A 483 15.95 -0.36 -1.13
N PHE A 484 15.05 -1.20 -0.59
CA PHE A 484 14.84 -2.57 -1.10
C PHE A 484 14.61 -2.58 -2.63
N ARG A 485 13.72 -1.72 -3.13
CA ARG A 485 13.39 -1.62 -4.56
C ARG A 485 14.58 -1.24 -5.47
N LEU A 486 15.60 -0.60 -4.89
CA LEU A 486 16.81 -0.16 -5.58
C LEU A 486 17.93 -1.19 -5.53
N GLU A 487 17.81 -2.23 -4.72
CA GLU A 487 18.91 -3.18 -4.48
C GLU A 487 18.55 -4.62 -4.88
N TYR A 488 17.27 -5.02 -4.85
CA TYR A 488 16.89 -6.44 -4.99
C TYR A 488 17.34 -7.09 -6.30
N GLY A 489 17.45 -6.35 -7.40
CA GLY A 489 17.89 -6.92 -8.67
C GLY A 489 19.35 -7.34 -8.69
N ARG A 490 20.21 -6.69 -7.88
CA ARG A 490 21.61 -7.09 -7.71
C ARG A 490 21.75 -8.45 -7.05
N TRP A 491 20.85 -8.75 -6.12
CA TRP A 491 20.77 -10.06 -5.46
C TRP A 491 20.33 -11.18 -6.40
N LEU A 492 19.75 -10.81 -7.55
CA LEU A 492 19.38 -11.73 -8.62
C LEU A 492 20.41 -11.76 -9.75
N ASN A 493 21.52 -11.04 -9.63
CA ASN A 493 22.50 -10.82 -10.70
C ASN A 493 21.83 -10.34 -12.01
N ALA A 494 20.83 -9.46 -11.89
CA ALA A 494 20.10 -8.94 -13.04
C ALA A 494 20.69 -7.63 -13.53
N ASP A 495 20.82 -7.50 -14.85
CA ASP A 495 21.32 -6.29 -15.50
C ASP A 495 20.34 -5.11 -15.40
N SER A 496 19.04 -5.40 -15.29
CA SER A 496 17.98 -4.40 -15.09
C SER A 496 16.76 -5.01 -14.39
N TRP A 497 16.01 -4.19 -13.63
CA TRP A 497 14.79 -4.60 -12.92
C TRP A 497 13.86 -3.41 -12.67
N ASN A 498 12.64 -3.71 -12.22
CA ASN A 498 11.66 -2.69 -11.89
C ASN A 498 11.92 -2.09 -10.49
N GLN A 499 12.35 -0.83 -10.45
CA GLN A 499 12.67 -0.11 -9.22
C GLN A 499 11.44 0.46 -8.47
N THR A 500 10.21 0.16 -8.90
CA THR A 500 8.98 0.52 -8.17
C THR A 500 8.47 -0.61 -7.28
N ILE A 501 9.13 -1.78 -7.30
CA ILE A 501 8.69 -2.96 -6.55
C ILE A 501 9.34 -3.01 -5.17
N HIS A 502 8.50 -2.93 -4.14
CA HIS A 502 8.87 -3.08 -2.74
C HIS A 502 8.75 -4.54 -2.27
N THR A 503 9.06 -4.80 -1.00
CA THR A 503 8.85 -6.14 -0.40
C THR A 503 7.39 -6.60 -0.41
N ASN A 504 6.42 -5.71 -0.66
CA ASN A 504 4.98 -5.98 -0.51
C ASN A 504 4.65 -6.57 0.87
N ASN A 505 5.37 -6.12 1.90
CA ASN A 505 5.12 -6.45 3.29
C ASN A 505 5.75 -5.36 4.15
N TRP A 506 4.91 -4.56 4.80
CA TRP A 506 5.35 -3.42 5.60
C TRP A 506 6.38 -3.80 6.67
N TYR A 507 6.19 -4.94 7.33
CA TYR A 507 7.07 -5.40 8.40
C TYR A 507 8.46 -5.76 7.86
N LEU A 508 8.52 -6.45 6.72
CA LEU A 508 9.77 -6.75 6.05
C LEU A 508 10.44 -5.48 5.52
N GLU A 509 9.70 -4.55 4.94
CA GLU A 509 10.28 -3.29 4.46
C GLU A 509 10.96 -2.51 5.59
N PHE A 510 10.33 -2.43 6.76
CA PHE A 510 10.91 -1.75 7.93
C PHE A 510 12.14 -2.48 8.47
N LEU A 511 12.13 -3.83 8.50
CA LEU A 511 13.27 -4.64 8.91
C LEU A 511 14.45 -4.53 7.93
N VAL A 512 14.18 -4.64 6.63
CA VAL A 512 15.20 -4.46 5.58
C VAL A 512 15.78 -3.05 5.65
N GLY A 513 14.93 -2.05 5.81
CA GLY A 513 15.33 -0.66 5.77
C GLY A 513 16.10 -0.18 6.99
N GLY A 514 15.61 -0.49 8.19
CA GLY A 514 16.15 0.03 9.44
C GLY A 514 16.86 -0.99 10.33
N GLY A 515 16.88 -2.26 9.93
CA GLY A 515 17.31 -3.36 10.77
C GLY A 515 16.54 -3.43 12.10
N LEU A 516 17.06 -4.23 13.02
CA LEU A 516 16.53 -4.33 14.38
C LEU A 516 16.69 -3.01 15.15
N LEU A 517 17.68 -2.16 14.83
CA LEU A 517 17.93 -0.92 15.56
C LEU A 517 16.77 0.07 15.44
N ALA A 518 16.20 0.23 14.23
CA ALA A 518 15.09 1.16 14.01
C ALA A 518 13.72 0.46 13.99
N ALA A 519 13.61 -0.74 13.43
CA ALA A 519 12.33 -1.44 13.32
C ALA A 519 11.84 -1.98 14.68
N PHE A 520 12.71 -2.46 15.56
CA PHE A 520 12.28 -3.02 16.85
C PHE A 520 11.61 -1.97 17.75
N PRO A 521 12.18 -0.77 17.99
CA PRO A 521 11.48 0.27 18.75
C PRO A 521 10.14 0.66 18.13
N PHE A 522 10.04 0.67 16.79
CA PHE A 522 8.79 0.94 16.09
C PHE A 522 7.73 -0.13 16.37
N PHE A 523 8.07 -1.41 16.21
CA PHE A 523 7.15 -2.51 16.50
C PHE A 523 6.82 -2.61 17.99
N ALA A 524 7.76 -2.30 18.88
CA ALA A 524 7.52 -2.22 20.31
C ALA A 524 6.52 -1.12 20.65
N TRP A 525 6.61 0.05 19.99
CA TRP A 525 5.61 1.11 20.09
C TRP A 525 4.23 0.63 19.58
N MET A 526 4.17 -0.01 18.42
CA MET A 526 2.92 -0.57 17.90
C MET A 526 2.29 -1.59 18.85
N GLY A 527 3.10 -2.48 19.43
CA GLY A 527 2.66 -3.44 20.44
C GLY A 527 2.11 -2.75 21.68
N TRP A 528 2.78 -1.69 22.15
CA TRP A 528 2.32 -0.85 23.26
C TRP A 528 0.96 -0.21 22.96
N GLU A 529 0.78 0.38 21.78
CA GLU A 529 -0.51 0.93 21.35
C GLU A 529 -1.58 -0.14 21.24
N GLY A 530 -1.23 -1.32 20.72
CA GLY A 530 -2.14 -2.47 20.62
C GLY A 530 -2.64 -2.92 22.00
N LEU A 531 -1.77 -2.97 23.01
CA LEU A 531 -2.17 -3.29 24.39
C LEU A 531 -3.10 -2.24 24.99
N ARG A 532 -2.85 -0.94 24.72
CA ARG A 532 -3.73 0.15 25.14
C ARG A 532 -5.09 0.08 24.45
N ALA A 533 -5.09 -0.15 23.13
CA ALA A 533 -6.28 -0.32 22.32
C ALA A 533 -7.11 -1.51 22.80
N TRP A 534 -6.47 -2.64 23.10
CA TRP A 534 -7.11 -3.82 23.67
C TRP A 534 -7.81 -3.50 25.00
N SER A 535 -7.12 -2.82 25.91
CA SER A 535 -7.69 -2.39 27.20
C SER A 535 -8.90 -1.47 27.01
N ALA A 536 -8.78 -0.51 26.09
CA ALA A 536 -9.84 0.43 25.74
C ALA A 536 -11.09 -0.24 25.14
N LEU A 537 -10.92 -1.18 24.21
CA LEU A 537 -12.03 -1.89 23.55
C LEU A 537 -12.74 -2.88 24.47
N ARG A 538 -12.07 -3.36 25.52
CA ARG A 538 -12.65 -4.23 26.54
C ARG A 538 -13.49 -3.50 27.58
N GLN A 539 -13.50 -2.18 27.57
CA GLN A 539 -14.37 -1.41 28.46
C GLN A 539 -15.84 -1.65 28.08
N PRO A 540 -16.76 -1.89 29.04
CA PRO A 540 -18.18 -2.16 28.76
C PRO A 540 -18.89 -1.09 27.91
N ALA A 541 -18.41 0.14 27.96
CA ALA A 541 -18.92 1.30 27.24
C ALA A 541 -17.85 1.92 26.31
N ALA A 542 -17.16 1.08 25.52
CA ALA A 542 -16.26 1.59 24.49
C ALA A 542 -17.02 2.51 23.53
N ALA A 543 -16.53 3.74 23.35
CA ALA A 543 -17.22 4.73 22.53
C ALA A 543 -17.22 4.30 21.05
N PRO A 544 -18.32 4.42 20.31
CA PRO A 544 -18.40 3.92 18.94
C PRO A 544 -17.31 4.48 18.01
N TRP A 545 -17.04 5.78 18.07
CA TRP A 545 -15.97 6.39 17.27
C TRP A 545 -14.57 5.89 17.61
N LEU A 546 -14.35 5.52 18.87
CA LEU A 546 -13.09 4.89 19.27
C LEU A 546 -12.94 3.50 18.63
N VAL A 547 -14.02 2.71 18.62
CA VAL A 547 -14.02 1.41 17.94
C VAL A 547 -13.72 1.59 16.45
N ALA A 548 -14.32 2.60 15.81
CA ALA A 548 -14.07 2.92 14.40
C ALA A 548 -12.59 3.22 14.13
N ILE A 549 -11.98 4.14 14.89
CA ILE A 549 -10.56 4.53 14.73
C ILE A 549 -9.64 3.31 14.90
N LEU A 550 -9.85 2.52 15.95
CA LEU A 550 -9.01 1.35 16.23
C LEU A 550 -9.22 0.23 15.20
N ALA A 551 -10.42 0.06 14.67
CA ALA A 551 -10.69 -0.86 13.57
C ALA A 551 -10.05 -0.39 12.27
N SER A 552 -10.06 0.91 11.97
CA SER A 552 -9.33 1.49 10.82
C SER A 552 -7.83 1.26 10.96
N LEU A 553 -7.24 1.50 12.14
CA LEU A 553 -5.82 1.21 12.39
C LEU A 553 -5.52 -0.29 12.30
N LEU A 554 -6.42 -1.15 12.77
CA LEU A 554 -6.26 -2.60 12.62
C LEU A 554 -6.27 -3.02 11.14
N ALA A 555 -7.06 -2.35 10.28
CA ALA A 555 -7.03 -2.59 8.84
C ALA A 555 -5.62 -2.35 8.27
N PHE A 556 -4.96 -1.25 8.67
CA PHE A 556 -3.57 -0.97 8.29
C PHE A 556 -2.61 -2.10 8.69
N LEU A 557 -2.75 -2.63 9.91
CA LEU A 557 -1.89 -3.72 10.39
C LEU A 557 -2.07 -5.00 9.56
N ILE A 558 -3.33 -5.38 9.29
CA ILE A 558 -3.65 -6.61 8.57
C ILE A 558 -3.27 -6.47 7.09
N HIS A 559 -3.60 -5.35 6.44
CA HIS A 559 -3.25 -5.10 5.04
C HIS A 559 -1.73 -5.05 4.85
N GLY A 560 -1.00 -4.46 5.80
CA GLY A 560 0.46 -4.35 5.78
C GLY A 560 1.21 -5.69 5.81
N LEU A 561 0.54 -6.81 6.14
CA LEU A 561 1.14 -8.15 5.99
C LEU A 561 1.36 -8.54 4.52
N LEU A 562 0.60 -7.94 3.61
CA LEU A 562 0.56 -8.29 2.19
C LEU A 562 0.89 -7.10 1.29
N ASP A 563 1.30 -5.98 1.87
CA ASP A 563 1.57 -4.77 1.10
C ASP A 563 2.46 -3.78 1.83
N PHE A 564 3.00 -2.81 1.09
CA PHE A 564 3.77 -1.70 1.62
C PHE A 564 3.28 -0.38 1.03
N PHE A 565 2.65 0.43 1.87
CA PHE A 565 1.98 1.67 1.45
C PHE A 565 2.18 2.83 2.45
N LEU A 566 2.88 2.63 3.58
CA LEU A 566 2.96 3.64 4.63
C LEU A 566 3.83 4.86 4.25
N LEU A 567 4.75 4.70 3.30
CA LEU A 567 5.62 5.80 2.83
C LEU A 567 5.09 6.57 1.62
N PHE A 568 3.84 6.30 1.24
CA PHE A 568 3.11 7.13 0.28
C PHE A 568 2.29 8.14 1.07
N ASN A 569 2.28 9.42 0.68
CA ASN A 569 1.69 10.48 1.52
C ASN A 569 0.19 10.26 1.72
N SER A 570 -0.54 9.88 0.67
CA SER A 570 -1.97 9.57 0.72
C SER A 570 -2.36 8.62 1.87
N THR A 571 -1.75 7.44 1.93
CA THR A 571 -2.04 6.37 2.91
C THR A 571 -1.26 6.54 4.22
N GLY A 572 -0.03 7.05 4.15
CA GLY A 572 0.81 7.34 5.32
C GLY A 572 0.20 8.44 6.20
N LEU A 573 -0.22 9.56 5.61
CA LEU A 573 -0.87 10.63 6.36
C LEU A 573 -2.23 10.20 6.89
N LEU A 574 -3.00 9.36 6.17
CA LEU A 574 -4.22 8.74 6.69
C LEU A 574 -3.94 7.94 7.97
N PHE A 575 -2.91 7.08 7.97
CA PHE A 575 -2.50 6.31 9.15
C PHE A 575 -2.18 7.24 10.33
N TRP A 576 -1.32 8.24 10.11
CA TRP A 576 -0.88 9.12 11.17
C TRP A 576 -1.97 10.05 11.70
N LEU A 577 -2.92 10.46 10.86
CA LEU A 577 -4.15 11.13 11.29
C LEU A 577 -4.96 10.24 12.24
N LEU A 578 -5.15 8.96 11.90
CA LEU A 578 -5.88 8.01 12.75
C LEU A 578 -5.15 7.74 14.07
N VAL A 579 -3.82 7.63 14.07
CA VAL A 579 -3.01 7.53 15.30
C VAL A 579 -3.19 8.78 16.17
N GLY A 580 -3.09 9.98 15.57
CA GLY A 580 -3.30 11.23 16.28
C GLY A 580 -4.71 11.37 16.86
N LEU A 581 -5.74 10.93 16.12
CA LEU A 581 -7.12 10.90 16.58
C LEU A 581 -7.33 9.89 17.74
N TRP A 582 -6.64 8.75 17.71
CA TRP A 582 -6.61 7.80 18.82
C TRP A 582 -6.00 8.43 20.08
N TRP A 583 -4.87 9.12 19.95
CA TRP A 583 -4.25 9.83 21.07
C TRP A 583 -5.12 10.96 21.60
N GLN A 584 -5.75 11.73 20.71
CA GLN A 584 -6.67 12.80 21.09
C GLN A 584 -7.87 12.26 21.87
N PHE A 585 -8.42 11.11 21.46
CA PHE A 585 -9.50 10.45 22.18
C PHE A 585 -9.10 10.01 23.59
N CYS A 586 -7.88 9.49 23.77
CA CYS A 586 -7.36 9.11 25.08
C CYS A 586 -7.21 10.33 26.02
N ASN A 587 -6.79 11.47 25.48
CA ASN A 587 -6.59 12.69 26.26
C ASN A 587 -7.92 13.26 26.79
N GLU A 588 -9.00 13.22 26.01
CA GLU A 588 -10.33 13.66 26.48
C GLU A 588 -10.83 12.88 27.71
N LYS A 589 -10.44 11.62 27.86
CA LYS A 589 -10.80 10.77 29.01
C LYS A 589 -9.92 10.99 30.24
N THR A 590 -8.85 11.75 30.12
CA THR A 590 -8.01 12.11 31.26
C THR A 590 -8.55 13.44 31.79
N PRO A 591 -9.30 13.49 32.91
CA PRO A 591 -9.66 14.78 33.49
C PRO A 591 -8.38 15.57 33.69
N GLN A 592 -8.39 16.88 33.41
CA GLN A 592 -7.25 17.76 33.65
C GLN A 592 -6.67 17.45 35.02
N ILE A 593 -5.54 16.72 35.04
CA ILE A 593 -4.81 16.50 36.26
C ILE A 593 -4.03 17.78 36.49
N THR A 594 -4.74 18.79 36.99
CA THR A 594 -4.18 20.02 37.54
C THR A 594 -3.65 19.79 38.97
N GLN A 595 -3.41 18.53 39.37
CA GLN A 595 -2.94 18.16 40.71
C GLN A 595 -1.74 17.18 40.76
N ILE A 596 -1.07 16.88 39.64
CA ILE A 596 0.22 16.14 39.65
C ILE A 596 1.37 17.07 39.24
N THR A 597 1.39 18.28 39.79
CA THR A 597 2.59 19.11 39.86
C THR A 597 3.18 19.16 41.27
N GLN A 598 2.54 18.52 42.27
CA GLN A 598 3.09 18.41 43.62
C GLN A 598 3.88 17.12 43.91
N ILE A 599 3.91 16.12 43.00
CA ILE A 599 4.58 14.83 43.25
C ILE A 599 5.95 14.69 42.56
N PHE A 600 6.29 15.58 41.63
CA PHE A 600 7.59 15.57 40.93
C PHE A 600 8.35 16.88 41.15
N SER A 601 8.74 17.13 42.39
CA SER A 601 9.93 17.95 42.65
C SER A 601 11.15 17.03 42.62
N LEU A 602 12.30 17.54 42.13
CA LEU A 602 13.60 16.84 42.07
C LEU A 602 14.07 16.27 43.44
N HIS A 603 13.38 16.59 44.54
CA HIS A 603 13.61 16.02 45.87
C HIS A 603 13.22 14.53 45.96
N SER A 604 12.12 14.08 45.35
CA SER A 604 11.62 12.70 45.56
C SER A 604 12.48 11.61 44.88
N LEU A 605 13.17 11.98 43.81
CA LEU A 605 14.19 11.14 43.16
C LEU A 605 15.46 11.02 44.01
N TRP A 606 15.85 12.10 44.70
CA TRP A 606 17.02 12.10 45.59
C TRP A 606 16.79 11.27 46.86
N ASP A 607 15.58 11.32 47.43
CA ASP A 607 15.19 10.51 48.60
C ASP A 607 15.09 9.02 48.28
N SER A 608 14.67 8.66 47.06
CA SER A 608 14.62 7.27 46.62
C SER A 608 16.02 6.69 46.38
N VAL A 609 16.94 7.49 45.84
CA VAL A 609 18.35 7.09 45.65
C VAL A 609 19.11 7.04 46.97
N SER A 610 18.83 7.94 47.92
CA SER A 610 19.45 7.93 49.26
C SER A 610 18.95 6.75 50.12
N SER A 611 17.67 6.41 50.01
CA SER A 611 17.06 5.21 50.63
C SER A 611 17.67 3.90 50.10
N LEU A 612 17.89 3.81 48.78
CA LEU A 612 18.53 2.67 48.14
C LEU A 612 20.00 2.54 48.59
N ARG A 613 20.74 3.66 48.62
CA ARG A 613 22.12 3.71 49.12
C ARG A 613 22.22 3.25 50.57
N ASN A 614 21.32 3.71 51.44
CA ASN A 614 21.31 3.34 52.86
C ASN A 614 20.88 1.88 53.10
N SER A 615 20.10 1.29 52.19
CA SER A 615 19.69 -0.12 52.26
C SER A 615 20.82 -1.04 51.79
N VAL A 616 21.55 -0.66 50.73
CA VAL A 616 22.75 -1.37 50.25
C VAL A 616 23.88 -1.30 51.28
N PHE A 617 24.11 -0.14 51.90
CA PHE A 617 25.11 -0.02 52.98
C PHE A 617 24.75 -0.83 54.24
N ARG A 618 23.46 -0.98 54.57
CA ARG A 618 23.02 -1.83 55.69
C ARG A 618 23.16 -3.33 55.38
N PHE A 619 22.99 -3.72 54.12
CA PHE A 619 23.19 -5.10 53.68
C PHE A 619 24.68 -5.48 53.71
N LEU A 620 25.56 -4.60 53.21
CA LEU A 620 27.01 -4.82 53.20
C LEU A 620 27.70 -4.72 54.58
N ARG A 621 27.00 -4.25 55.62
CA ARG A 621 27.46 -4.28 57.02
C ARG A 621 27.01 -5.54 57.77
N LYS A 622 26.10 -6.31 57.19
CA LYS A 622 25.54 -7.56 57.76
C LYS A 622 26.15 -8.81 57.13
N VAL A 623 26.82 -8.67 55.99
CA VAL A 623 27.80 -9.62 55.44
C VAL A 623 29.16 -9.21 55.95
#